data_AF-A0A662EIQ6-F1
#
_entry.id   AF-A0A662EIQ6-F1
#
_cell.length_a   1.000
_cell.length_b   1.000
_cell.length_c   1.000
_cell.angle_alpha   90.00
_cell.angle_beta   90.00
_cell.angle_gamma   90.00
#
_symmetry.space_group_name_H-M   'P 1'
#
loop_
_entity.id
_entity.type
_entity.pdbx_description
1 polymer ?
#
loop_
_entity_poly.entity_id
_entity_poly.type
_entity_poly.pdbx_seq_one_letter_code
_entity_poly.pdbx_strand_id
1 'polypeptide(L)'
;VLLYSEAHAALFWDHVKTPLEEYIDRYFSDLDLVLLEGFKASNYPKIEIWRGGEPLAGRIPVLAVVTDREPRLPDAVPVLPRDPEIVADFLEAEVLERT
;
A
#
# COMPACT_ATOMS: atom_id res chain seq x y z
N VAL A 1 -11.35 15.88 8.39
CA VAL A 1 -10.91 16.67 7.23
C VAL A 1 -10.98 15.83 5.99
N LEU A 2 -12.18 15.52 5.48
CA LEU A 2 -12.45 14.88 4.16
C LEU A 2 -12.24 15.96 3.13
N LEU A 3 -11.35 15.73 2.19
CA LEU A 3 -11.22 16.38 0.92
C LEU A 3 -12.04 15.49 0.00
N TYR A 4 -12.63 16.05 -1.02
CA TYR A 4 -13.38 15.30 -2.01
C TYR A 4 -13.57 16.16 -3.25
N SER A 5 -13.43 15.54 -4.41
CA SER A 5 -13.67 16.04 -5.77
C SER A 5 -13.59 14.83 -6.72
N GLU A 6 -13.77 14.97 -8.04
CA GLU A 6 -13.48 13.85 -8.98
C GLU A 6 -12.00 13.45 -8.99
N ALA A 7 -11.10 14.43 -8.78
CA ALA A 7 -9.66 14.26 -8.89
C ALA A 7 -8.97 14.02 -7.54
N HIS A 8 -9.50 14.56 -6.44
CA HIS A 8 -8.91 14.46 -5.12
C HIS A 8 -9.92 14.48 -3.98
N ALA A 9 -9.80 13.50 -3.10
CA ALA A 9 -10.46 13.40 -1.82
C ALA A 9 -9.47 13.04 -0.68
N ALA A 10 -9.75 13.27 0.62
CA ALA A 10 -8.91 12.88 1.78
C ALA A 10 -9.46 13.32 3.16
N LEU A 11 -9.84 12.42 4.10
CA LEU A 11 -10.41 12.59 5.47
C LEU A 11 -9.44 12.55 6.69
N PHE A 12 -9.19 13.65 7.44
CA PHE A 12 -8.48 13.65 8.75
C PHE A 12 -9.41 13.78 9.97
N TRP A 13 -9.58 12.75 10.77
CA TRP A 13 -10.24 12.87 12.06
C TRP A 13 -9.38 12.22 13.15
N ASP A 14 -9.62 12.58 14.41
CA ASP A 14 -8.96 11.96 15.56
C ASP A 14 -9.61 10.60 15.86
N HIS A 15 -8.91 9.52 15.51
CA HIS A 15 -9.42 8.18 15.74
C HIS A 15 -9.29 7.82 17.21
N VAL A 16 -10.27 7.09 17.72
CA VAL A 16 -10.20 6.45 19.03
C VAL A 16 -9.08 5.39 18.96
N LYS A 17 -8.20 5.30 19.97
CA LYS A 17 -7.15 4.27 20.02
C LYS A 17 -7.77 2.87 19.97
N THR A 18 -7.88 2.33 18.77
CA THR A 18 -8.51 1.05 18.44
C THR A 18 -7.54 0.33 17.51
N PRO A 19 -7.45 -1.01 17.57
CA PRO A 19 -6.68 -1.78 16.59
C PRO A 19 -7.06 -1.39 15.16
N LEU A 20 -6.07 -1.37 14.26
CA LEU A 20 -6.25 -0.95 12.88
C LEU A 20 -7.29 -1.81 12.15
N GLU A 21 -7.28 -3.11 12.43
CA GLU A 21 -8.17 -4.10 11.84
C GLU A 21 -9.64 -3.82 12.20
N GLU A 22 -9.93 -3.64 13.49
CA GLU A 22 -11.28 -3.30 13.96
C GLU A 22 -11.77 -1.97 13.36
N TYR A 23 -10.85 -1.03 13.17
CA TYR A 23 -11.17 0.25 12.59
C TYR A 23 -11.53 0.16 11.09
N ILE A 24 -10.78 -0.63 10.32
CA ILE A 24 -11.07 -0.88 8.91
C ILE A 24 -12.42 -1.58 8.77
N ASP A 25 -12.65 -2.66 9.53
CA ASP A 25 -13.90 -3.41 9.47
C ASP A 25 -15.12 -2.54 9.80
N ARG A 26 -14.97 -1.62 10.77
CA ARG A 26 -16.07 -0.78 11.23
C ARG A 26 -16.40 0.37 10.28
N TYR A 27 -15.42 0.96 9.62
CA TYR A 27 -15.59 2.23 8.91
C TYR A 27 -15.34 2.17 7.41
N PHE A 28 -14.71 1.12 6.90
CA PHE A 28 -14.27 1.01 5.51
C PHE A 28 -14.60 -0.35 4.88
N SER A 29 -15.48 -1.14 5.50
CA SER A 29 -15.85 -2.48 5.02
C SER A 29 -16.64 -2.48 3.70
N ASP A 30 -17.13 -1.33 3.26
CA ASP A 30 -17.84 -1.12 2.00
C ASP A 30 -16.95 -0.55 0.88
N LEU A 31 -15.64 -0.36 1.13
CA LEU A 31 -14.69 0.11 0.12
C LEU A 31 -13.99 -1.06 -0.57
N ASP A 32 -13.78 -0.94 -1.87
CA ASP A 32 -13.04 -1.95 -2.65
C ASP A 32 -11.53 -1.93 -2.35
N LEU A 33 -10.98 -0.77 -1.97
CA LEU A 33 -9.56 -0.58 -1.69
C LEU A 33 -9.32 0.44 -0.55
N VAL A 34 -8.47 0.05 0.39
CA VAL A 34 -7.96 0.93 1.46
C VAL A 34 -6.43 1.00 1.40
N LEU A 35 -5.89 2.18 1.09
CA LEU A 35 -4.45 2.42 1.10
C LEU A 35 -4.00 2.88 2.48
N LEU A 36 -3.03 2.15 3.05
CA LEU A 36 -2.44 2.46 4.36
C LEU A 36 -1.03 3.00 4.16
N GLU A 37 -0.79 4.23 4.61
CA GLU A 37 0.57 4.77 4.71
C GLU A 37 1.15 4.45 6.10
N GLY A 38 2.29 3.75 6.12
CA GLY A 38 2.95 3.34 7.36
C GLY A 38 2.62 1.92 7.78
N PHE A 39 2.34 1.69 9.08
CA PHE A 39 1.97 0.40 9.66
C PHE A 39 2.83 -0.80 9.22
N LYS A 40 4.16 -0.65 9.26
CA LYS A 40 5.11 -1.68 8.80
C LYS A 40 4.92 -3.05 9.47
N ALA A 41 4.37 -3.06 10.69
CA ALA A 41 4.11 -4.26 11.47
C ALA A 41 2.71 -4.87 11.24
N SER A 42 1.85 -4.27 10.41
CA SER A 42 0.54 -4.85 10.08
C SER A 42 0.68 -6.09 9.20
N ASN A 43 -0.36 -6.92 9.17
CA ASN A 43 -0.40 -8.12 8.32
C ASN A 43 -0.94 -7.86 6.90
N TYR A 44 -1.33 -6.62 6.58
CA TYR A 44 -1.81 -6.26 5.26
C TYR A 44 -0.69 -6.30 4.20
N PRO A 45 -1.00 -6.63 2.93
CA PRO A 45 -0.03 -6.59 1.84
C PRO A 45 0.56 -5.18 1.67
N LYS A 46 1.81 -5.10 1.21
CA LYS A 46 2.59 -3.85 1.18
C LYS A 46 3.25 -3.63 -0.18
N ILE A 47 3.30 -2.38 -0.60
CA ILE A 47 4.24 -1.91 -1.63
C ILE A 47 5.35 -1.12 -0.92
N GLU A 48 6.60 -1.49 -1.18
CA GLU A 48 7.75 -0.80 -0.60
C GLU A 48 8.25 0.29 -1.54
N ILE A 49 8.16 1.56 -1.13
CA ILE A 49 8.85 2.66 -1.83
C ILE A 49 10.30 2.72 -1.34
N TRP A 50 11.23 2.13 -2.10
CA TRP A 50 12.63 2.01 -1.69
C TRP A 50 13.52 3.13 -2.28
N ARG A 51 14.29 3.80 -1.42
CA ARG A 51 15.19 4.90 -1.80
C ARG A 51 16.69 4.60 -1.59
N GLY A 52 17.03 3.40 -1.15
CA GLY A 52 18.39 2.98 -0.79
C GLY A 52 18.47 2.33 0.59
N GLY A 53 19.59 1.66 0.87
CA GLY A 53 19.79 0.89 2.11
C GLY A 53 19.29 -0.54 1.98
N GLU A 54 18.99 -1.20 3.10
CA GLU A 54 18.52 -2.58 3.08
C GLU A 54 17.02 -2.64 2.81
N PRO A 55 16.57 -3.36 1.76
CA PRO A 55 15.14 -3.52 1.47
C PRO A 55 14.39 -4.25 2.59
N LEU A 56 13.09 -3.93 2.74
CA LEU A 56 12.18 -4.68 3.61
C LEU A 56 11.66 -5.95 2.92
N ALA A 57 11.61 -5.94 1.59
CA ALA A 57 11.37 -7.09 0.76
C ALA A 57 12.28 -8.28 1.15
N GLY A 58 11.65 -9.44 1.37
CA GLY A 58 12.33 -10.65 1.87
C GLY A 58 12.39 -10.76 3.40
N ARG A 59 12.11 -9.68 4.14
CA ARG A 59 11.95 -9.68 5.60
C ARG A 59 10.49 -9.65 6.02
N ILE A 60 9.66 -8.98 5.22
CA ILE A 60 8.21 -8.94 5.38
C ILE A 60 7.55 -9.23 4.03
N PRO A 61 6.29 -9.69 4.01
CA PRO A 61 5.52 -9.82 2.78
C PRO A 61 5.38 -8.45 2.11
N VAL A 62 5.88 -8.35 0.88
CA VAL A 62 5.70 -7.20 0.00
C VAL A 62 5.22 -7.71 -1.36
N LEU A 63 4.29 -7.01 -1.97
CA LEU A 63 3.79 -7.30 -3.31
C LEU A 63 4.76 -6.83 -4.39
N ALA A 64 5.39 -5.67 -4.17
CA ALA A 64 6.36 -5.09 -5.09
C ALA A 64 7.25 -4.06 -4.38
N VAL A 65 8.39 -3.75 -5.00
CA VAL A 65 9.29 -2.65 -4.63
C VAL A 65 9.26 -1.58 -5.72
N VAL A 66 8.94 -0.34 -5.35
CA VAL A 66 8.87 0.80 -6.27
C VAL A 66 10.13 1.65 -6.11
N THR A 67 10.95 1.72 -7.16
CA THR A 67 12.23 2.43 -7.14
C THR A 67 12.80 2.65 -8.54
N ASP A 68 13.63 3.69 -8.70
CA ASP A 68 14.39 3.96 -9.94
C ASP A 68 15.84 3.43 -9.86
N ARG A 69 16.08 2.49 -8.95
CA ARG A 69 17.39 1.91 -8.65
C ARG A 69 17.35 0.40 -8.82
N GLU A 70 18.50 -0.24 -8.71
CA GLU A 70 18.62 -1.71 -8.74
C GLU A 70 18.79 -2.26 -7.31
N PRO A 71 17.69 -2.57 -6.59
CA PRO A 71 17.77 -3.23 -5.29
C PRO A 71 18.19 -4.69 -5.46
N ARG A 72 18.85 -5.23 -4.43
CA ARG A 72 19.04 -6.68 -4.31
C ARG A 72 17.84 -7.26 -3.58
N LEU A 73 16.98 -7.95 -4.30
CA LEU A 73 15.74 -8.53 -3.80
C LEU A 73 15.74 -10.06 -3.98
N PRO A 74 14.89 -10.79 -3.24
CA PRO A 74 14.55 -12.16 -3.58
C PRO A 74 13.93 -12.25 -4.99
N ASP A 75 14.20 -13.35 -5.71
CA ASP A 75 13.87 -13.52 -7.15
C ASP A 75 12.37 -13.33 -7.50
N ALA A 76 11.47 -13.45 -6.53
CA ALA A 76 10.03 -13.42 -6.74
C ALA A 76 9.37 -12.05 -6.48
N VAL A 77 10.12 -11.02 -6.06
CA VAL A 77 9.54 -9.70 -5.76
C VAL A 77 9.67 -8.77 -6.97
N PRO A 78 8.57 -8.36 -7.62
CA PRO A 78 8.59 -7.40 -8.71
C PRO A 78 9.22 -6.06 -8.31
N VAL A 79 9.98 -5.48 -9.23
CA VAL A 79 10.48 -4.10 -9.14
C VAL A 79 9.71 -3.24 -10.13
N LEU A 80 9.07 -2.18 -9.65
CA LEU A 80 8.31 -1.23 -10.46
C LEU A 80 9.03 0.12 -10.50
N PRO A 81 8.94 0.86 -11.61
CA PRO A 81 9.46 2.24 -11.70
C PRO A 81 8.66 3.17 -10.78
N ARG A 82 9.21 4.35 -10.46
CA ARG A 82 8.48 5.39 -9.69
C ARG A 82 7.47 6.15 -10.55
N ASP A 83 6.58 5.39 -11.18
CA ASP A 83 5.50 5.85 -12.03
C ASP A 83 4.14 5.50 -11.39
N PRO A 84 3.35 6.49 -10.97
CA PRO A 84 2.05 6.24 -10.35
C PRO A 84 1.07 5.45 -11.22
N GLU A 85 1.09 5.61 -12.53
CA GLU A 85 0.15 4.91 -13.43
C GLU A 85 0.47 3.41 -13.45
N ILE A 86 1.75 3.05 -13.60
CA ILE A 86 2.21 1.65 -13.57
C ILE A 86 1.92 0.99 -12.22
N VAL A 87 2.08 1.74 -11.12
CA VAL A 87 1.79 1.22 -9.78
C VAL A 87 0.28 1.02 -9.58
N ALA A 88 -0.55 1.90 -10.14
CA ALA A 88 -2.00 1.76 -10.08
C ALA A 88 -2.48 0.53 -10.87
N ASP A 89 -2.00 0.34 -12.10
CA ASP A 89 -2.33 -0.83 -12.94
C ASP A 89 -1.94 -2.15 -12.24
N PHE A 90 -0.77 -2.17 -11.59
CA PHE A 90 -0.34 -3.33 -10.80
C PHE A 90 -1.27 -3.62 -9.62
N LEU A 91 -1.71 -2.58 -8.90
CA LEU A 91 -2.62 -2.72 -7.76
C LEU A 91 -3.99 -3.26 -8.18
N GLU A 92 -4.52 -2.78 -9.31
CA GLU A 92 -5.80 -3.25 -9.85
C GLU A 92 -5.75 -4.76 -10.16
N ALA A 93 -4.71 -5.21 -10.87
CA ALA A 93 -4.53 -6.62 -11.23
C ALA A 93 -4.26 -7.55 -10.02
N GLU A 94 -3.50 -7.09 -9.03
CA GLU A 94 -3.10 -7.94 -7.89
C GLU A 94 -4.13 -7.98 -6.76
N VAL A 95 -4.95 -6.92 -6.59
CA VAL A 95 -5.85 -6.77 -5.45
C VAL A 95 -7.32 -6.83 -5.87
N LEU A 96 -7.72 -6.09 -6.91
CA LEU A 96 -9.13 -5.95 -7.27
C LEU A 96 -9.63 -7.12 -8.13
N GLU A 97 -8.84 -7.56 -9.11
CA GLU A 97 -9.24 -8.67 -10.00
C GLU A 97 -9.17 -10.07 -9.36
N ARG A 98 -8.64 -10.17 -8.13
CA ARG A 98 -8.52 -11.43 -7.39
C ARG A 98 -9.64 -11.69 -6.37
N THR A 99 -10.59 -10.76 -6.25
CA THR A 99 -11.72 -10.81 -5.31
C THR A 99 -12.98 -11.31 -6.02
#